data_AF-A0A6G3XUF5-F1
#
_entry.id   AF-A0A6G3XUF5-F1
#
_cell.length_a   1.000
_cell.length_b   1.000
_cell.length_c   1.000
_cell.angle_alpha   90.00
_cell.angle_beta   90.00
_cell.angle_gamma   90.00
#
_symmetry.space_group_name_H-M   'P 1'
#
loop_
_entity.id
_entity.type
_entity.pdbx_description
1 polymer ?
#
loop_
_entity_poly.entity_id
_entity_poly.type
_entity_poly.pdbx_seq_one_letter_code
_entity_poly.pdbx_strand_id
1 'polypeptide(L)'
;SEMPKYVMIARASAERMALVLTARPVTTPGPERPGPGGELAVDGVRHGTLRGATFTVAAGEFVAIAAYQPRAAADLAAVLAVNVAPHAYEGAVRVGGREIADLSIESVREHLLVNPYDGEIFA
;
A
#
# COMPACT_ATOMS: atom_id res chain seq x y z
N SER A 1 -37.82 2.88 36.02
CA SER A 1 -37.36 3.54 34.77
C SER A 1 -35.98 3.01 34.43
N GLU A 2 -35.81 2.30 33.31
CA GLU A 2 -34.51 1.72 32.89
C GLU A 2 -33.57 2.73 32.19
N MET A 3 -33.96 4.01 32.15
CA MET A 3 -33.22 5.08 31.47
C MET A 3 -31.71 5.12 31.76
N PRO A 4 -31.22 4.94 33.02
CA PRO A 4 -29.79 4.96 33.29
C PRO A 4 -29.01 3.86 32.56
N LYS A 5 -29.60 2.67 32.41
CA LYS A 5 -28.97 1.53 31.73
C LYS A 5 -28.81 1.78 30.23
N TYR A 6 -29.84 2.31 29.58
CA TYR A 6 -29.78 2.63 28.14
C TYR A 6 -28.80 3.76 27.83
N VAL A 7 -28.72 4.78 28.69
CA VAL A 7 -27.75 5.87 28.55
C VAL A 7 -26.31 5.35 28.65
N MET A 8 -26.04 4.44 29.59
CA MET A 8 -24.70 3.85 29.74
C MET A 8 -24.32 2.97 28.53
N ILE A 9 -25.25 2.17 28.00
CA ILE A 9 -25.03 1.35 26.79
C ILE A 9 -24.77 2.24 25.57
N ALA A 10 -25.56 3.30 25.40
CA ALA A 10 -25.39 4.25 24.30
C ALA A 10 -24.03 4.94 24.38
N ARG A 11 -23.63 5.40 25.57
CA ARG A 11 -22.32 6.01 25.79
C ARG A 11 -21.16 5.07 25.48
N ALA A 12 -21.19 3.84 26.01
CA ALA A 12 -20.14 2.86 25.74
C ALA A 12 -20.06 2.47 24.25
N SER A 13 -21.17 2.52 23.52
CA SER A 13 -21.19 2.29 22.08
C SER A 13 -20.63 3.48 21.29
N ALA A 14 -20.97 4.70 21.69
CA ALA A 14 -20.42 5.92 21.11
C ALA A 14 -18.90 6.04 21.35
N GLU A 15 -18.41 5.67 22.53
CA GLU A 15 -16.97 5.65 22.84
C GLU A 15 -16.22 4.67 21.93
N ARG A 16 -16.79 3.49 21.63
CA ARG A 16 -16.20 2.54 20.66
C ARG A 16 -16.19 3.07 19.23
N MET A 17 -17.26 3.73 18.80
CA MET A 17 -17.29 4.40 17.48
C MET A 17 -16.25 5.51 17.40
N ALA A 18 -16.11 6.30 18.47
CA ALA A 18 -15.12 7.37 18.53
C ALA A 18 -13.69 6.82 18.36
N LEU A 19 -13.36 5.65 18.91
CA LEU A 19 -12.05 5.01 18.70
C LEU A 19 -11.74 4.77 17.22
N VAL A 20 -12.72 4.32 16.43
CA VAL A 20 -12.53 4.06 15.00
C VAL A 20 -12.47 5.37 14.22
N LEU A 21 -13.42 6.27 14.47
CA LEU A 21 -13.56 7.53 13.72
C LEU A 21 -12.42 8.52 13.96
N THR A 22 -11.71 8.39 15.07
CA THR A 22 -10.55 9.24 15.42
C THR A 22 -9.21 8.56 15.17
N ALA A 23 -9.20 7.32 14.67
CA ALA A 23 -7.98 6.62 14.33
C ALA A 23 -7.21 7.38 13.25
N ARG A 24 -5.90 7.52 13.43
CA ARG A 24 -5.04 8.13 12.41
C ARG A 24 -4.95 7.19 11.21
N PRO A 25 -5.00 7.71 9.97
CA PRO A 25 -4.72 6.91 8.79
C PRO A 25 -3.34 6.25 8.89
N VAL A 26 -3.23 5.02 8.39
CA VAL A 26 -1.95 4.29 8.37
C VAL A 26 -0.93 5.01 7.49
N THR A 27 -1.37 5.69 6.43
CA THR A 27 -0.51 6.51 5.58
C THR A 27 -1.20 7.81 5.18
N THR A 28 -0.42 8.87 4.98
CA THR A 28 -0.87 10.12 4.36
C THR A 28 -0.24 10.19 2.98
N PRO A 29 -1.02 10.06 1.90
CA PRO A 29 -0.50 10.15 0.53
C PRO A 29 -0.03 11.57 0.20
N GLY A 30 0.92 11.68 -0.71
CA GLY A 30 1.26 12.96 -1.30
C GLY A 30 0.21 13.40 -2.35
N PRO A 31 0.34 14.64 -2.88
CA PRO A 31 -0.60 15.19 -3.85
C PRO A 31 -0.18 14.97 -5.31
N GLU A 32 1.01 14.42 -5.55
CA GLU A 32 1.63 14.42 -6.88
C GLU A 32 1.05 13.34 -7.81
N ARG A 33 1.35 13.49 -9.09
CA ARG A 33 1.10 12.46 -10.12
C ARG A 33 2.44 12.02 -10.71
N PRO A 34 2.57 10.76 -11.18
CA PRO A 34 3.76 10.28 -11.87
C PRO A 34 4.21 11.22 -12.98
N GLY A 35 5.52 11.24 -13.26
CA GLY A 35 6.04 11.86 -14.47
C GLY A 35 5.56 11.14 -15.73
N PRO A 36 5.75 11.73 -16.92
CA PRO A 36 5.42 11.06 -18.16
C PRO A 36 6.27 9.79 -18.33
N GLY A 37 5.62 8.68 -18.71
CA GLY A 37 6.26 7.38 -18.89
C GLY A 37 5.68 6.29 -17.98
N GLY A 38 6.01 5.03 -18.27
CA GLY A 38 5.57 3.85 -17.52
C GLY A 38 6.71 3.14 -16.80
N GLU A 39 7.83 3.83 -16.55
CA GLU A 39 8.97 3.23 -15.87
C GLU A 39 8.64 2.92 -14.40
N LEU A 40 8.97 1.71 -13.96
CA LEU A 40 8.96 1.29 -12.57
C LEU A 40 10.40 1.11 -12.12
N ALA A 41 10.81 1.79 -11.05
CA ALA A 41 12.11 1.58 -10.43
C ALA A 41 11.92 1.15 -8.97
N VAL A 42 12.56 0.04 -8.61
CA VAL A 42 12.69 -0.47 -7.26
C VAL A 42 14.15 -0.32 -6.87
N ASP A 43 14.43 0.36 -5.77
CA ASP A 43 15.78 0.76 -5.38
C ASP A 43 16.03 0.45 -3.90
N GLY A 44 16.79 -0.60 -3.64
CA GLY A 44 17.24 -0.97 -2.30
C GLY A 44 16.12 -1.43 -1.37
N VAL A 45 15.00 -1.93 -1.90
CA VAL A 45 13.80 -2.22 -1.09
C VAL A 45 14.03 -3.35 -0.08
N ARG A 46 13.78 -3.07 1.20
CA ARG A 46 13.84 -4.02 2.31
C ARG A 46 12.52 -4.04 3.07
N HIS A 47 11.81 -5.14 2.96
CA HIS A 47 10.57 -5.42 3.68
C HIS A 47 10.38 -6.94 3.80
N GLY A 48 9.98 -7.44 4.97
CA GLY A 48 9.77 -8.88 5.19
C GLY A 48 11.01 -9.71 4.86
N THR A 49 10.93 -10.52 3.81
CA THR A 49 12.02 -11.38 3.29
C THR A 49 12.90 -10.70 2.24
N LEU A 50 12.54 -9.51 1.74
CA LEU A 50 13.36 -8.75 0.79
C LEU A 50 14.62 -8.21 1.47
N ARG A 51 15.75 -8.23 0.76
CA ARG A 51 17.08 -7.87 1.30
C ARG A 51 17.78 -6.82 0.44
N GLY A 52 17.06 -5.78 0.03
CA GLY A 52 17.59 -4.70 -0.82
C GLY A 52 17.35 -4.99 -2.30
N ALA A 53 16.10 -5.29 -2.67
CA ALA A 53 15.74 -5.54 -4.05
C ALA A 53 15.95 -4.27 -4.88
N THR A 54 16.67 -4.39 -6.00
CA THR A 54 16.93 -3.29 -6.93
C THR A 54 16.74 -3.78 -8.36
N PHE A 55 15.85 -3.13 -9.10
CA PHE A 55 15.66 -3.34 -10.53
C PHE A 55 14.84 -2.20 -11.12
N THR A 56 14.95 -2.01 -12.44
CA THR A 56 14.14 -1.07 -13.20
C THR A 56 13.44 -1.82 -14.32
N VAL A 57 12.20 -1.44 -14.60
CA VAL A 57 11.40 -1.90 -15.73
C VAL A 57 11.10 -0.68 -16.58
N ALA A 58 11.64 -0.64 -17.80
CA ALA A 58 11.37 0.43 -18.74
C ALA A 58 9.90 0.41 -19.21
N ALA A 59 9.42 1.54 -19.70
CA ALA A 59 8.07 1.62 -20.26
C ALA A 59 7.90 0.64 -21.44
N GLY A 60 6.91 -0.25 -21.35
CA GLY A 60 6.65 -1.28 -22.36
C GLY A 60 7.55 -2.52 -22.26
N GLU A 61 8.46 -2.56 -21.30
CA GLU A 61 9.27 -3.75 -21.01
C GLU A 61 8.46 -4.78 -20.21
N PHE A 62 8.70 -6.06 -20.50
CA PHE A 62 8.15 -7.17 -19.74
C PHE A 62 9.27 -7.86 -18.95
N VAL A 63 9.18 -7.84 -17.62
CA VAL A 63 10.17 -8.45 -16.72
C VAL A 63 9.53 -9.58 -15.93
N ALA A 64 10.14 -10.76 -15.99
CA ALA A 64 9.78 -11.90 -15.16
C ALA A 64 10.69 -11.97 -13.93
N ILE A 65 10.09 -12.05 -12.74
CA ILE A 65 10.81 -12.19 -11.47
C ILE A 65 10.62 -13.61 -10.95
N ALA A 66 11.70 -14.40 -10.94
CA ALA A 66 11.73 -15.74 -10.39
C ALA A 66 12.21 -15.70 -8.92
N ALA A 67 11.28 -15.66 -7.98
CA ALA A 67 11.61 -15.70 -6.56
C ALA A 67 11.91 -17.15 -6.10
N TYR A 68 13.08 -17.37 -5.50
CA TYR A 68 13.44 -18.68 -4.93
C TYR A 68 12.62 -19.05 -3.69
N GLN A 69 12.07 -18.05 -3.01
CA GLN A 69 11.18 -18.21 -1.86
C GLN A 69 9.82 -17.62 -2.22
N PRO A 70 8.72 -18.41 -2.15
CA PRO A 70 7.38 -17.89 -2.46
C PRO A 70 7.01 -16.63 -1.67
N ARG A 71 7.49 -16.54 -0.42
CA ARG A 71 7.26 -15.38 0.44
C ARG A 71 7.91 -14.09 -0.07
N ALA A 72 9.05 -14.17 -0.78
CA ALA A 72 9.69 -12.98 -1.35
C ALA A 72 8.87 -12.38 -2.48
N ALA A 73 8.21 -13.21 -3.30
CA ALA A 73 7.27 -12.72 -4.31
C ALA A 73 6.05 -12.05 -3.66
N ALA A 74 5.51 -12.63 -2.59
CA ALA A 74 4.38 -12.05 -1.85
C ALA A 74 4.74 -10.71 -1.19
N ASP A 75 5.92 -10.62 -0.54
CA ASP A 75 6.38 -9.38 0.09
C ASP A 75 6.62 -8.27 -0.96
N LEU A 76 7.16 -8.61 -2.14
CA LEU A 76 7.31 -7.67 -3.25
C LEU A 76 5.94 -7.20 -3.76
N ALA A 77 5.01 -8.12 -3.98
CA ALA A 77 3.65 -7.78 -4.41
C ALA A 77 2.94 -6.88 -3.39
N ALA A 78 3.11 -7.13 -2.08
CA ALA A 78 2.52 -6.30 -1.02
C ALA A 78 3.09 -4.87 -1.02
N VAL A 79 4.38 -4.69 -1.27
CA VAL A 79 5.00 -3.37 -1.43
C VAL A 79 4.46 -2.67 -2.67
N LEU A 80 4.45 -3.35 -3.84
CA LEU A 80 3.98 -2.76 -5.09
C LEU A 80 2.47 -2.43 -5.06
N ALA A 81 1.67 -3.22 -4.34
CA ALA A 81 0.23 -2.97 -4.17
C ALA A 81 -0.07 -1.84 -3.15
N VAL A 82 0.95 -1.29 -2.49
CA VAL A 82 0.83 -0.31 -1.39
C VAL A 82 0.01 -0.88 -0.21
N ASN A 83 0.03 -2.20 -0.02
CA ASN A 83 -0.47 -2.84 1.20
C ASN A 83 0.49 -2.60 2.37
N VAL A 84 1.75 -2.29 2.06
CA VAL A 84 2.75 -1.81 2.99
C VAL A 84 2.89 -0.31 2.79
N ALA A 85 2.69 0.47 3.85
CA ALA A 85 2.84 1.92 3.76
C ALA A 85 4.29 2.31 3.40
N PRO A 86 4.53 3.36 2.59
CA PRO A 86 5.88 3.71 2.12
C PRO A 86 6.92 3.96 3.21
N HIS A 87 6.50 4.38 4.41
CA HIS A 87 7.39 4.59 5.57
C HIS A 87 7.65 3.31 6.39
N ALA A 88 7.04 2.18 6.02
CA ALA A 88 7.14 0.89 6.69
C ALA A 88 8.13 -0.09 6.02
N TYR A 89 8.89 0.38 5.02
CA TYR A 89 9.99 -0.33 4.40
C TYR A 89 11.18 0.61 4.15
N GLU A 90 12.38 0.07 3.94
CA GLU A 90 13.54 0.85 3.51
C GLU A 90 13.71 0.79 2.00
N GLY A 91 14.37 1.79 1.40
CA GLY A 91 14.53 1.92 -0.04
C GLY A 91 13.42 2.73 -0.67
N ALA A 92 13.35 2.73 -2.01
CA ALA A 92 12.38 3.51 -2.76
C ALA A 92 11.71 2.69 -3.86
N VAL A 93 10.42 2.97 -4.10
CA VAL A 93 9.68 2.53 -5.27
C VAL A 93 9.24 3.78 -6.01
N ARG A 94 9.55 3.85 -7.31
CA ARG A 94 9.25 5.00 -8.16
C ARG A 94 8.44 4.59 -9.37
N VAL A 95 7.43 5.39 -9.69
CA VAL A 95 6.60 5.26 -10.90
C VAL A 95 6.73 6.55 -11.69
N GLY A 96 7.17 6.44 -12.96
CA GLY A 96 7.45 7.61 -13.79
C GLY A 96 8.47 8.56 -13.14
N GLY A 97 9.47 8.00 -12.45
CA GLY A 97 10.54 8.73 -11.76
C GLY A 97 10.18 9.38 -10.42
N ARG A 98 8.92 9.28 -9.95
CA ARG A 98 8.50 9.83 -8.65
C ARG A 98 8.28 8.74 -7.61
N GLU A 99 8.66 8.98 -6.37
CA GLU A 99 8.45 8.03 -5.28
C GLU A 99 6.96 7.87 -4.97
N ILE A 100 6.54 6.63 -4.73
CA ILE A 100 5.12 6.32 -4.46
C ILE A 100 4.58 7.03 -3.21
N ALA A 101 5.46 7.43 -2.28
CA ALA A 101 5.10 8.19 -1.09
C ALA A 101 4.58 9.60 -1.43
N ASP A 102 5.05 10.18 -2.53
CA ASP A 102 4.70 11.54 -2.94
C ASP A 102 3.42 11.59 -3.79
N LEU A 103 2.95 10.43 -4.27
CA LEU A 103 1.84 10.33 -5.20
C LEU A 103 0.49 10.29 -4.48
N SER A 104 -0.55 10.81 -5.15
CA SER A 104 -1.93 10.62 -4.72
C SER A 104 -2.35 9.15 -4.84
N ILE A 105 -3.27 8.69 -3.97
CA ILE A 105 -3.79 7.32 -4.03
C ILE A 105 -4.41 7.00 -5.39
N GLU A 106 -5.17 7.95 -5.94
CA GLU A 106 -5.80 7.83 -7.26
C GLU A 106 -4.74 7.62 -8.32
N SER A 107 -3.69 8.44 -8.32
CA SER A 107 -2.63 8.36 -9.33
C SER A 107 -1.84 7.07 -9.23
N VAL A 108 -1.54 6.57 -8.02
CA VAL A 108 -0.88 5.27 -7.86
C VAL A 108 -1.76 4.16 -8.44
N ARG A 109 -3.04 4.12 -8.09
CA ARG A 109 -3.97 3.08 -8.55
C ARG A 109 -4.26 3.14 -10.05
N GLU A 110 -4.18 4.31 -10.66
CA GLU A 110 -4.28 4.48 -12.11
C GLU A 110 -3.06 3.91 -12.86
N HIS A 111 -1.86 3.94 -12.26
CA HIS A 111 -0.60 3.64 -12.95
C HIS A 111 0.04 2.31 -12.54
N LEU A 112 -0.29 1.79 -11.35
CA LEU A 112 0.28 0.57 -10.81
C LEU A 112 -0.84 -0.40 -10.41
N LEU A 113 -1.09 -1.38 -11.29
CA LEU A 113 -2.04 -2.45 -11.05
C LEU A 113 -1.31 -3.71 -10.63
N VAL A 114 -1.62 -4.20 -9.43
CA VAL A 114 -1.06 -5.44 -8.89
C VAL A 114 -2.20 -6.42 -8.70
N ASN A 115 -2.10 -7.59 -9.35
CA ASN A 115 -3.04 -8.68 -9.18
C ASN A 115 -2.40 -9.76 -8.28
N PRO A 116 -2.70 -9.78 -6.97
CA PRO A 116 -2.20 -10.83 -6.10
C PRO A 116 -2.96 -12.14 -6.38
N TYR A 117 -2.37 -13.27 -5.99
CA TYR A 117 -2.93 -14.60 -6.29
C TYR A 117 -4.26 -14.88 -5.56
N ASP A 118 -4.63 -14.06 -4.57
CA ASP A 118 -5.79 -14.19 -3.68
C ASP A 118 -6.82 -13.07 -3.86
N GLY A 119 -6.90 -12.47 -5.06
CA GLY A 119 -7.86 -11.41 -5.36
C GLY A 119 -9.31 -11.77 -5.00
N GLU A 120 -9.99 -10.86 -4.31
CA GLU A 120 -11.40 -11.02 -3.93
C GLU A 120 -12.32 -10.89 -5.16
N ILE A 121 -13.30 -11.79 -5.27
CA ILE A 121 -14.33 -11.79 -6.32
C ILE A 121 -15.67 -11.45 -5.66
N PHE A 122 -16.30 -10.37 -6.12
CA PHE A 122 -17.60 -9.91 -5.63
C PHE A 122 -18.70 -10.26 -6.64
N ALA A 123 -19.90 -10.60 -6.16
CA ALA A 123 -21.08 -10.93 -6.95
C ALA A 123 -22.26 -10.03 -6.58
#